data_AF-A0A3R6P4Y3-F1
#
_entry.id   AF-A0A3R6P4Y3-F1
#
_cell.length_a   1.000
_cell.length_b   1.000
_cell.length_c   1.000
_cell.angle_alpha   90.00
_cell.angle_beta   90.00
_cell.angle_gamma   90.00
#
_symmetry.space_group_name_H-M   'P 1'
#
loop_
_entity.id
_entity.type
_entity.pdbx_description
1 polymer ?
#
loop_
_entity_poly.entity_id
_entity_poly.type
_entity_poly.pdbx_seq_one_letter_code
_entity_poly.pdbx_strand_id
1 'polypeptide(L)'
;MLMAVNEPYALMVQPDDILISPREVDEHFGTMVCFHPRYALGDHHNHMDKDDFLREMYLDTVGHDEAGMKRYERMVNIVSSRFRHGPKTEERAIDEAMQKVISEKYLMLPLYLYDHSGLAMSTESFSGRAPHAEWDSGQVGWIYVSKEDALKEFDADKMTGAIRQKADALMRSEVAAYDSYLRGECYGFELYKNGELSDSCWGFMGNFSDVLKDMAAYLPDECKGMVDHLEEQERPATIIKTLLKHAKIQVDQAAKAFEHASRQQVLGESR
;
A
#
# COMPACT_ATOMS: atom_id res chain seq x y z
N MET A 1 1.19 1.53 -20.96
CA MET A 1 2.59 1.92 -20.73
C MET A 1 2.78 3.34 -21.24
N LEU A 2 3.49 4.15 -20.46
CA LEU A 2 3.73 5.55 -20.74
C LEU A 2 5.21 5.78 -21.01
N MET A 3 5.55 6.69 -21.92
CA MET A 3 6.93 6.97 -22.28
C MET A 3 7.15 8.46 -22.50
N ALA A 4 8.28 8.98 -22.02
CA ALA A 4 8.77 10.32 -22.32
C ALA A 4 10.19 10.23 -22.88
N VAL A 5 10.54 11.10 -23.82
CA VAL A 5 11.85 11.13 -24.45
C VAL A 5 12.46 12.52 -24.32
N ASN A 6 13.67 12.58 -23.79
CA ASN A 6 14.50 13.78 -23.75
C ASN A 6 15.95 13.34 -24.01
N GLU A 7 16.39 13.39 -25.27
CA GLU A 7 17.68 12.83 -25.70
C GLU A 7 18.82 13.31 -24.77
N PRO A 8 19.67 12.41 -24.24
CA PRO A 8 19.84 11.00 -24.62
C PRO A 8 18.89 10.00 -23.91
N TYR A 9 17.93 10.47 -23.11
CA TYR A 9 17.13 9.65 -22.22
C TYR A 9 15.76 9.26 -22.80
N ALA A 10 15.31 8.07 -22.42
CA ALA A 10 13.92 7.62 -22.56
C ALA A 10 13.43 7.07 -21.21
N LEU A 11 12.38 7.67 -20.67
CA LEU A 11 11.73 7.24 -19.43
C LEU A 11 10.49 6.42 -19.81
N MET A 12 10.37 5.23 -19.24
CA MET A 12 9.21 4.36 -19.40
C MET A 12 8.56 4.13 -18.04
N VAL A 13 7.25 4.36 -17.93
CA VAL A 13 6.46 4.13 -16.71
C VAL A 13 5.40 3.07 -17.00
N GLN A 14 5.30 2.08 -16.13
CA GLN A 14 4.46 0.91 -16.32
C GLN A 14 3.75 0.50 -15.02
N PRO A 15 2.56 -0.12 -15.10
CA PRO A 15 2.00 -0.84 -13.97
C PRO A 15 2.95 -1.94 -13.49
N ASP A 16 2.99 -2.16 -12.18
CA ASP A 16 3.72 -3.26 -11.55
C ASP A 16 2.76 -4.42 -11.27
N ASP A 17 2.64 -5.32 -12.24
CA ASP A 17 1.72 -6.47 -12.19
C ASP A 17 2.25 -7.64 -11.34
N ILE A 18 3.48 -7.54 -10.80
CA ILE A 18 4.17 -8.62 -10.06
C ILE A 18 4.41 -8.20 -8.60
N LEU A 19 3.82 -7.09 -8.17
CA LEU A 19 4.03 -6.58 -6.82
C LEU A 19 3.56 -7.61 -5.77
N ILE A 20 4.45 -7.90 -4.82
CA ILE A 20 4.12 -8.71 -3.65
C ILE A 20 3.21 -7.89 -2.74
N SER A 21 2.18 -8.51 -2.18
CA SER A 21 1.27 -7.83 -1.25
C SER A 21 2.07 -7.15 -0.14
N PRO A 22 1.75 -5.88 0.24
CA PRO A 22 2.41 -5.22 1.36
C PRO A 22 2.13 -5.91 2.71
N ARG A 23 1.26 -6.93 2.73
CA ARG A 23 1.01 -7.80 3.90
C ARG A 23 1.81 -9.11 3.88
N GLU A 24 2.56 -9.37 2.81
CA GLU A 24 3.42 -10.56 2.65
C GLU A 24 4.92 -10.22 2.65
N VAL A 25 5.27 -8.93 2.66
CA VAL A 25 6.64 -8.43 2.80
C VAL A 25 6.98 -8.16 4.27
N ASP A 26 8.28 -8.02 4.57
CA ASP A 26 8.78 -7.93 5.95
C ASP A 26 8.26 -6.70 6.72
N GLU A 27 7.88 -6.96 7.98
CA GLU A 27 7.51 -6.05 9.09
C GLU A 27 6.45 -4.96 8.81
N HIS A 28 5.20 -5.24 9.23
CA HIS A 28 4.13 -4.26 9.35
C HIS A 28 3.81 -3.93 10.82
N PHE A 29 3.50 -2.67 11.09
CA PHE A 29 3.16 -2.12 12.41
C PHE A 29 1.86 -2.68 12.99
N GLY A 30 0.78 -2.68 12.22
CA GLY A 30 -0.52 -3.21 12.65
C GLY A 30 -0.78 -4.58 12.05
N THR A 31 -1.57 -5.41 12.75
CA THR A 31 -2.06 -6.68 12.24
C THR A 31 -3.47 -6.50 11.66
N MET A 32 -3.67 -6.83 10.39
CA MET A 32 -4.97 -6.78 9.69
C MET A 32 -5.65 -8.13 9.72
N VAL A 33 -6.77 -8.26 10.44
CA VAL A 33 -7.57 -9.49 10.50
C VAL A 33 -8.89 -9.24 9.79
N CYS A 34 -9.19 -10.03 8.75
CA CYS A 34 -10.35 -9.84 7.88
C CYS A 34 -11.17 -11.12 7.69
N PHE A 35 -12.48 -10.97 7.67
CA PHE A 35 -13.48 -12.02 7.48
C PHE A 35 -14.32 -11.68 6.25
N HIS A 36 -13.92 -12.19 5.09
CA HIS A 36 -14.65 -11.98 3.84
C HIS A 36 -14.87 -13.31 3.09
N PRO A 37 -16.10 -13.61 2.61
CA PRO A 37 -16.41 -14.92 2.02
C PRO A 37 -15.78 -15.16 0.64
N ARG A 38 -15.36 -14.11 -0.07
CA ARG A 38 -14.84 -14.21 -1.44
C ARG A 38 -13.33 -13.97 -1.56
N TYR A 39 -12.74 -13.26 -0.61
CA TYR A 39 -11.38 -12.73 -0.74
C TYR A 39 -10.59 -13.07 0.51
N ALA A 40 -9.37 -13.54 0.33
CA ALA A 40 -8.38 -13.60 1.40
C ALA A 40 -7.75 -12.21 1.51
N LEU A 41 -8.04 -11.51 2.61
CA LEU A 41 -7.65 -10.11 2.82
C LEU A 41 -6.84 -9.97 4.11
N GLY A 42 -5.95 -8.99 4.15
CA GLY A 42 -5.12 -8.72 5.32
C GLY A 42 -4.11 -9.82 5.59
N ASP A 43 -3.80 -10.03 6.87
CA ASP A 43 -2.83 -11.02 7.33
C ASP A 43 -3.47 -12.38 7.53
N HIS A 44 -2.67 -13.42 7.40
CA HIS A 44 -3.10 -14.77 7.70
C HIS A 44 -3.43 -14.95 9.20
N HIS A 45 -4.59 -15.51 9.51
CA HIS A 45 -5.01 -15.85 10.87
C HIS A 45 -5.84 -17.14 10.92
N ASN A 46 -5.98 -17.71 12.11
CA ASN A 46 -6.71 -18.96 12.33
C ASN A 46 -8.08 -18.76 13.02
N HIS A 47 -8.52 -17.52 13.23
CA HIS A 47 -9.85 -17.23 13.79
C HIS A 47 -10.95 -17.73 12.86
N MET A 48 -11.96 -18.40 13.42
CA MET A 48 -13.05 -18.94 12.60
C MET A 48 -13.95 -17.85 12.01
N ASP A 49 -14.24 -16.82 12.81
CA ASP A 49 -15.08 -15.69 12.45
C ASP A 49 -14.71 -14.48 13.33
N LYS A 50 -15.44 -13.36 13.12
CA LYS A 50 -15.20 -12.13 13.88
C LYS A 50 -15.48 -12.29 15.38
N ASP A 51 -16.42 -13.15 15.77
CA ASP A 51 -16.83 -13.30 17.16
C ASP A 51 -15.78 -14.09 17.93
N ASP A 52 -15.17 -15.08 17.27
CA ASP A 52 -14.01 -15.81 17.76
C ASP A 52 -12.82 -14.87 17.98
N PHE A 53 -12.49 -14.04 16.99
CA PHE A 53 -11.41 -13.05 17.11
C PHE A 53 -11.65 -12.05 18.26
N LEU A 54 -12.82 -11.43 18.32
CA LEU A 54 -13.11 -10.44 19.37
C LEU A 54 -13.13 -11.08 20.76
N ARG A 55 -13.56 -12.33 20.90
CA ARG A 55 -13.50 -13.07 22.16
C ARG A 55 -12.06 -13.33 22.59
N GLU A 56 -11.20 -13.81 21.70
CA GLU A 56 -9.78 -14.05 21.99
C GLU A 56 -9.11 -12.73 22.42
N MET A 57 -9.29 -11.65 21.66
CA MET A 57 -8.76 -10.32 22.01
C MET A 57 -9.28 -9.81 23.37
N TYR A 58 -10.54 -10.08 23.69
CA TYR A 58 -11.12 -9.74 24.99
C TYR A 58 -10.43 -10.51 26.12
N LEU A 59 -10.24 -11.82 25.96
CA LEU A 59 -9.59 -12.68 26.94
C LEU A 59 -8.11 -12.34 27.11
N ASP A 60 -7.40 -12.02 26.03
CA ASP A 60 -6.03 -11.50 26.10
C ASP A 60 -5.95 -10.19 26.87
N THR A 61 -7.04 -9.41 26.86
CA THR A 61 -7.15 -8.18 27.64
C THR A 61 -7.38 -8.44 29.13
N VAL A 62 -8.33 -9.30 29.48
CA VAL A 62 -8.78 -9.49 30.88
C VAL A 62 -8.17 -10.69 31.62
N GLY A 63 -7.49 -11.58 30.90
CA GLY A 63 -6.95 -12.85 31.37
C GLY A 63 -7.61 -14.06 30.68
N HIS A 64 -6.80 -14.98 30.16
CA HIS A 64 -7.24 -16.23 29.54
C HIS A 64 -7.44 -17.33 30.60
N ASP A 65 -8.31 -17.06 31.57
CA ASP A 65 -8.60 -17.93 32.70
C ASP A 65 -10.11 -18.00 33.00
N GLU A 66 -10.48 -18.81 34.00
CA GLU A 66 -11.88 -18.97 34.41
C GLU A 66 -12.53 -17.64 34.85
N ALA A 67 -11.75 -16.72 35.43
CA ALA A 67 -12.27 -15.42 35.85
C ALA A 67 -12.50 -14.49 34.64
N GLY A 68 -11.61 -14.51 33.66
CA GLY A 68 -11.76 -13.81 32.38
C GLY A 68 -12.98 -14.31 31.61
N MET A 69 -13.16 -15.63 31.53
CA MET A 69 -14.34 -16.21 30.88
C MET A 69 -15.65 -15.82 31.59
N LYS A 70 -15.68 -15.86 32.92
CA LYS A 70 -16.84 -15.36 33.70
C LYS A 70 -17.13 -13.88 33.45
N ARG A 71 -16.09 -13.05 33.24
CA ARG A 71 -16.27 -11.63 32.88
C ARG A 71 -16.87 -11.48 31.48
N TYR A 72 -16.37 -12.25 30.51
CA TYR A 72 -16.89 -12.28 29.14
C TYR A 72 -18.37 -12.69 29.12
N GLU A 73 -18.72 -13.84 29.71
CA GLU A 73 -20.10 -14.34 29.77
C GLU A 73 -21.04 -13.35 30.46
N ARG A 74 -20.59 -12.75 31.57
CA ARG A 74 -21.37 -11.73 32.27
C ARG A 74 -21.62 -10.51 31.41
N MET A 75 -20.62 -10.05 30.67
CA MET A 75 -20.73 -8.91 29.75
C MET A 75 -21.75 -9.20 28.66
N VAL A 76 -21.63 -10.35 27.96
CA VAL A 76 -22.57 -10.77 26.91
C VAL A 76 -23.99 -10.82 27.45
N ASN A 77 -24.21 -11.51 28.57
CA ASN A 77 -25.53 -11.63 29.19
C ASN A 77 -26.15 -10.27 29.54
N ILE A 78 -25.36 -9.33 30.07
CA ILE A 78 -25.84 -7.98 30.39
C ILE A 78 -26.25 -7.24 29.12
N VAL A 79 -25.42 -7.25 28.09
CA VAL A 79 -25.69 -6.55 26.83
C VAL A 79 -26.92 -7.16 26.15
N SER A 80 -26.94 -8.48 25.95
CA SER A 80 -28.09 -9.22 25.38
C SER A 80 -29.40 -8.91 26.10
N SER A 81 -29.39 -8.87 27.44
CA SER A 81 -30.60 -8.59 28.22
C SER A 81 -31.23 -7.22 27.97
N ARG A 82 -30.45 -6.24 27.48
CA ARG A 82 -30.87 -4.87 27.18
C ARG A 82 -31.46 -4.71 25.78
N PHE A 83 -31.10 -5.59 24.84
CA PHE A 83 -31.47 -5.50 23.44
C PHE A 83 -32.51 -6.55 23.03
N ARG A 84 -33.49 -6.85 23.90
CA ARG A 84 -34.56 -7.84 23.66
C ARG A 84 -35.36 -7.63 22.36
N HIS A 85 -35.17 -6.53 21.63
CA HIS A 85 -35.84 -6.19 20.39
C HIS A 85 -34.82 -5.92 19.27
N GLY A 86 -34.45 -6.96 18.51
CA GLY A 86 -33.76 -6.88 17.22
C GLY A 86 -32.36 -7.54 17.19
N PRO A 87 -32.13 -8.60 16.37
CA PRO A 87 -30.86 -9.33 16.35
C PRO A 87 -29.66 -8.48 15.89
N LYS A 88 -29.84 -7.60 14.89
CA LYS A 88 -28.75 -6.75 14.37
C LYS A 88 -28.26 -5.68 15.36
N THR A 89 -29.14 -5.21 16.24
CA THR A 89 -28.78 -4.22 17.26
C THR A 89 -28.07 -4.85 18.45
N GLU A 90 -28.36 -6.11 18.73
CA GLU A 90 -27.73 -6.86 19.82
C GLU A 90 -26.27 -7.22 19.49
N GLU A 91 -26.02 -7.81 18.32
CA GLU A 91 -24.68 -8.21 17.87
C GLU A 91 -23.70 -7.03 17.86
N ARG A 92 -24.10 -5.93 17.22
CA ARG A 92 -23.30 -4.70 17.19
C ARG A 92 -23.01 -4.15 18.59
N ALA A 93 -23.99 -4.22 19.50
CA ALA A 93 -23.79 -3.74 20.87
C ALA A 93 -22.83 -4.62 21.67
N ILE A 94 -22.83 -5.94 21.42
CA ILE A 94 -21.86 -6.87 22.02
C ILE A 94 -20.47 -6.57 21.47
N ASP A 95 -20.31 -6.39 20.16
CA ASP A 95 -19.04 -6.03 19.52
C ASP A 95 -18.48 -4.71 20.06
N GLU A 96 -19.33 -3.67 20.20
CA GLU A 96 -18.94 -2.38 20.78
C GLU A 96 -18.52 -2.51 22.26
N ALA A 97 -19.22 -3.36 23.03
CA ALA A 97 -18.87 -3.62 24.43
C ALA A 97 -17.54 -4.38 24.57
N MET A 98 -17.28 -5.38 23.70
CA MET A 98 -16.01 -6.09 23.65
C MET A 98 -14.86 -5.14 23.26
N GLN A 99 -15.03 -4.37 22.18
CA GLN A 99 -14.02 -3.41 21.71
C GLN A 99 -13.68 -2.37 22.77
N LYS A 100 -14.65 -1.95 23.58
CA LYS A 100 -14.38 -1.04 24.71
C LYS A 100 -13.40 -1.65 25.72
N VAL A 101 -13.55 -2.93 26.06
CA VAL A 101 -12.61 -3.62 26.96
C VAL A 101 -11.28 -3.84 26.26
N ILE A 102 -11.28 -4.35 25.03
CA ILE A 102 -10.06 -4.59 24.23
C ILE A 102 -9.22 -3.30 24.12
N SER A 103 -9.87 -2.13 24.03
CA SER A 103 -9.21 -0.83 23.98
C SER A 103 -8.37 -0.48 25.21
N GLU A 104 -8.46 -1.25 26.30
CA GLU A 104 -7.56 -1.12 27.46
C GLU A 104 -6.13 -1.54 27.11
N LYS A 105 -5.94 -2.57 26.27
CA LYS A 105 -4.62 -3.06 25.85
C LYS A 105 -4.26 -2.82 24.39
N TYR A 106 -5.24 -2.65 23.50
CA TYR A 106 -4.99 -2.55 22.06
C TYR A 106 -5.52 -1.24 21.49
N LEU A 107 -4.91 -0.78 20.40
CA LEU A 107 -5.48 0.20 19.49
C LEU A 107 -6.05 -0.56 18.30
N MET A 108 -7.26 -0.20 17.87
CA MET A 108 -7.97 -0.90 16.79
C MET A 108 -8.69 0.11 15.90
N LEU A 109 -8.64 -0.11 14.59
CA LEU A 109 -9.45 0.59 13.61
C LEU A 109 -10.25 -0.44 12.80
N PRO A 110 -11.53 -0.17 12.50
CA PRO A 110 -12.32 -1.04 11.64
C PRO A 110 -11.75 -1.03 10.21
N LEU A 111 -11.90 -2.14 9.49
CA LEU A 111 -11.60 -2.23 8.06
C LEU A 111 -12.89 -2.41 7.29
N TYR A 112 -13.15 -1.52 6.35
CA TYR A 112 -14.26 -1.58 5.41
C TYR A 112 -13.75 -1.96 4.04
N LEU A 113 -14.45 -2.87 3.37
CA LEU A 113 -14.21 -3.22 1.97
C LEU A 113 -15.36 -2.68 1.12
N TYR A 114 -15.04 -2.12 -0.03
CA TYR A 114 -15.95 -1.79 -1.11
C TYR A 114 -15.60 -2.62 -2.34
N ASP A 115 -16.57 -3.39 -2.83
CA ASP A 115 -16.46 -4.33 -3.96
C ASP A 115 -17.42 -3.88 -5.08
N HIS A 116 -16.93 -3.00 -5.97
CA HIS A 116 -17.75 -2.42 -7.05
C HIS A 116 -16.94 -2.28 -8.36
N SER A 117 -16.75 -3.41 -9.07
CA SER A 117 -15.90 -3.53 -10.27
C SER A 117 -14.39 -3.39 -10.01
N GLY A 118 -14.01 -3.23 -8.75
CA GLY A 118 -12.66 -3.15 -8.23
C GLY A 118 -12.74 -3.19 -6.69
N LEU A 119 -11.64 -3.58 -6.05
CA LEU A 119 -11.57 -3.63 -4.59
C LEU A 119 -11.02 -2.33 -4.03
N ALA A 120 -11.59 -1.88 -2.92
CA ALA A 120 -11.12 -0.73 -2.16
C ALA A 120 -11.27 -1.01 -0.67
N MET A 121 -10.25 -0.68 0.12
CA MET A 121 -10.24 -0.82 1.57
C MET A 121 -10.07 0.55 2.26
N SER A 122 -10.74 0.74 3.39
CA SER A 122 -10.61 1.96 4.19
C SER A 122 -10.83 1.68 5.67
N THR A 123 -10.28 2.53 6.53
CA THR A 123 -10.60 2.54 7.97
C THR A 123 -11.92 3.26 8.30
N GLU A 124 -12.63 3.73 7.28
CA GLU A 124 -13.88 4.45 7.39
C GLU A 124 -14.93 3.87 6.43
N SER A 125 -16.19 3.91 6.82
CA SER A 125 -17.28 3.37 5.98
C SER A 125 -17.37 4.09 4.64
N PHE A 126 -17.62 3.35 3.55
CA PHE A 126 -17.88 3.94 2.23
C PHE A 126 -19.32 4.45 2.07
N SER A 127 -20.24 4.10 2.99
CA SER A 127 -21.63 4.57 2.93
C SER A 127 -21.70 6.09 2.89
N GLY A 128 -22.42 6.64 1.91
CA GLY A 128 -22.48 8.09 1.66
C GLY A 128 -21.22 8.74 1.08
N ARG A 129 -20.15 7.97 0.81
CA ARG A 129 -18.89 8.44 0.18
C ARG A 129 -18.61 7.80 -1.18
N ALA A 130 -19.19 6.64 -1.47
CA ALA A 130 -19.05 5.95 -2.74
C ALA A 130 -20.42 5.49 -3.30
N PRO A 131 -20.57 5.41 -4.65
CA PRO A 131 -21.79 4.92 -5.27
C PRO A 131 -22.13 3.50 -4.81
N HIS A 132 -23.41 3.25 -4.51
CA HIS A 132 -23.91 1.92 -4.16
C HIS A 132 -23.27 1.27 -2.92
N ALA A 133 -22.51 2.02 -2.12
CA ALA A 133 -21.82 1.50 -0.94
C ALA A 133 -22.77 0.93 0.14
N GLU A 134 -24.06 1.27 0.11
CA GLU A 134 -25.06 0.67 0.97
C GLU A 134 -25.27 -0.84 0.69
N TRP A 135 -24.88 -1.31 -0.49
CA TRP A 135 -24.98 -2.71 -0.93
C TRP A 135 -23.62 -3.34 -1.17
N ASP A 136 -22.68 -2.55 -1.69
CA ASP A 136 -21.38 -3.04 -2.17
C ASP A 136 -20.24 -2.81 -1.17
N SER A 137 -20.54 -2.28 0.01
CA SER A 137 -19.56 -2.09 1.09
C SER A 137 -20.03 -2.67 2.41
N GLY A 138 -19.06 -3.12 3.21
CA GLY A 138 -19.28 -3.59 4.58
C GLY A 138 -18.00 -3.56 5.40
N GLN A 139 -18.14 -3.58 6.72
CA GLN A 139 -17.00 -3.83 7.60
C GLN A 139 -16.59 -5.30 7.44
N VAL A 140 -15.31 -5.53 7.15
CA VAL A 140 -14.75 -6.86 6.93
C VAL A 140 -13.77 -7.28 8.01
N GLY A 141 -13.33 -6.36 8.88
CA GLY A 141 -12.31 -6.71 9.86
C GLY A 141 -11.82 -5.54 10.69
N TRP A 142 -10.59 -5.69 11.19
CA TRP A 142 -9.86 -4.68 11.95
C TRP A 142 -8.37 -4.72 11.64
N ILE A 143 -7.74 -3.55 11.67
CA ILE A 143 -6.31 -3.43 11.91
C ILE A 143 -6.10 -3.11 13.39
N TYR A 144 -5.16 -3.79 14.04
CA TYR A 144 -4.87 -3.56 15.45
C TYR A 144 -3.39 -3.64 15.78
N VAL A 145 -3.02 -3.00 16.90
CA VAL A 145 -1.68 -3.07 17.49
C VAL A 145 -1.80 -3.04 19.00
N SER A 146 -0.92 -3.76 19.71
CA SER A 146 -0.87 -3.67 21.17
C SER A 146 -0.37 -2.28 21.57
N LYS A 147 -0.86 -1.73 22.69
CA LYS A 147 -0.32 -0.46 23.21
C LYS A 147 1.15 -0.57 23.59
N GLU A 148 1.61 -1.77 23.97
CA GLU A 148 3.01 -2.02 24.27
C GLU A 148 3.88 -1.86 23.02
N ASP A 149 3.48 -2.47 21.91
CA ASP A 149 4.25 -2.41 20.67
C ASP A 149 4.18 -1.02 20.03
N ALA A 150 3.03 -0.35 20.13
CA ALA A 150 2.91 1.06 19.75
C ALA A 150 3.85 1.96 20.58
N LEU A 151 4.07 1.65 21.86
CA LEU A 151 5.01 2.40 22.69
C LEU A 151 6.47 2.14 22.32
N LYS A 152 6.81 0.89 21.98
CA LYS A 152 8.14 0.52 21.47
C LYS A 152 8.44 1.21 20.15
N GLU A 153 7.50 1.16 19.19
CA GLU A 153 7.65 1.76 17.87
C GLU A 153 7.99 3.25 17.92
N PHE A 154 7.33 3.98 18.84
CA PHE A 154 7.52 5.42 18.98
C PHE A 154 8.45 5.85 20.12
N ASP A 155 9.23 4.91 20.68
CA ASP A 155 10.17 5.12 21.79
C ASP A 155 9.55 5.96 22.92
N ALA A 156 8.42 5.50 23.45
CA ALA A 156 7.63 6.24 24.43
C ALA A 156 7.28 5.40 25.66
N ASP A 157 7.37 6.00 26.85
CA ASP A 157 7.07 5.30 28.11
C ASP A 157 5.57 5.17 28.41
N LYS A 158 4.72 6.03 27.81
CA LYS A 158 3.29 6.13 28.14
C LYS A 158 2.43 6.44 26.93
N MET A 159 1.24 5.84 26.91
CA MET A 159 0.23 6.05 25.87
C MET A 159 -0.44 7.42 26.02
N THR A 160 0.21 8.46 25.49
CA THR A 160 -0.35 9.82 25.40
C THR A 160 -1.28 9.95 24.19
N GLY A 161 -2.07 11.03 24.14
CA GLY A 161 -2.90 11.35 22.98
C GLY A 161 -2.09 11.50 21.69
N ALA A 162 -0.86 12.04 21.77
CA ALA A 162 0.02 12.19 20.61
C ALA A 162 0.55 10.84 20.10
N ILE A 163 0.94 9.92 21.00
CA ILE A 163 1.37 8.57 20.61
C ILE A 163 0.21 7.80 19.99
N ARG A 164 -0.99 7.91 20.57
CA ARG A 164 -2.19 7.32 19.98
C ARG A 164 -2.46 7.83 18.56
N GLN A 165 -2.35 9.14 18.34
CA GLN A 165 -2.51 9.72 17.00
C GLN A 165 -1.45 9.23 16.01
N LYS A 166 -0.19 9.09 16.44
CA LYS A 166 0.86 8.51 15.60
C LYS A 166 0.55 7.06 15.22
N ALA A 167 0.13 6.23 16.18
CA ALA A 167 -0.24 4.85 15.94
C ALA A 167 -1.47 4.73 15.02
N ASP A 168 -2.52 5.53 15.26
CA ASP A 168 -3.70 5.58 14.40
C ASP A 168 -3.34 6.02 12.98
N ALA A 169 -2.45 7.00 12.82
CA ALA A 169 -1.96 7.45 11.52
C ALA A 169 -1.16 6.38 10.79
N LEU A 170 -0.28 5.66 11.50
CA LEU A 170 0.55 4.60 10.93
C LEU A 170 -0.31 3.40 10.48
N MET A 171 -1.26 2.96 11.31
CA MET A 171 -2.24 1.94 10.89
C MET A 171 -3.04 2.39 9.66
N ARG A 172 -3.45 3.66 9.59
CA ARG A 172 -4.16 4.19 8.41
C ARG A 172 -3.27 4.23 7.17
N SER A 173 -1.98 4.52 7.29
CA SER A 173 -1.06 4.47 6.14
C SER A 173 -0.85 3.04 5.64
N GLU A 174 -0.81 2.04 6.53
CA GLU A 174 -0.73 0.63 6.09
C GLU A 174 -1.99 0.20 5.35
N VAL A 175 -3.17 0.59 5.84
CA VAL A 175 -4.42 0.34 5.13
C VAL A 175 -4.44 1.05 3.78
N ALA A 176 -3.91 2.27 3.68
CA ALA A 176 -3.81 3.00 2.42
C ALA A 176 -2.87 2.31 1.42
N ALA A 177 -1.71 1.81 1.88
CA ALA A 177 -0.79 1.05 1.03
C ALA A 177 -1.44 -0.25 0.53
N TYR A 178 -2.12 -0.98 1.42
CA TYR A 178 -2.85 -2.19 1.05
C TYR A 178 -4.03 -1.91 0.11
N ASP A 179 -4.72 -0.79 0.30
CA ASP A 179 -5.79 -0.33 -0.60
C ASP A 179 -5.26 -0.02 -2.01
N SER A 180 -4.12 0.67 -2.13
CA SER A 180 -3.48 0.88 -3.45
C SER A 180 -3.09 -0.44 -4.11
N TYR A 181 -2.57 -1.41 -3.34
CA TYR A 181 -2.32 -2.76 -3.82
C TYR A 181 -3.60 -3.44 -4.36
N LEU A 182 -4.70 -3.40 -3.59
CA LEU A 182 -5.99 -4.00 -3.99
C LEU A 182 -6.58 -3.36 -5.25
N ARG A 183 -6.30 -2.08 -5.50
CA ARG A 183 -6.72 -1.36 -6.72
C ARG A 183 -5.79 -1.58 -7.92
N GLY A 184 -4.65 -2.24 -7.75
CA GLY A 184 -3.61 -2.34 -8.78
C GLY A 184 -2.95 -0.98 -9.08
N GLU A 185 -2.98 -0.05 -8.14
CA GLU A 185 -2.32 1.26 -8.22
C GLU A 185 -0.84 1.13 -7.85
N CYS A 186 -0.15 0.25 -8.58
CA CYS A 186 1.24 -0.13 -8.38
C CYS A 186 2.01 0.15 -9.67
N TYR A 187 3.18 0.79 -9.57
CA TYR A 187 3.92 1.25 -10.73
C TYR A 187 5.44 1.12 -10.54
N GLY A 188 6.15 1.11 -11.66
CA GLY A 188 7.58 1.27 -11.71
C GLY A 188 8.02 2.04 -12.95
N PHE A 189 9.30 2.38 -12.98
CA PHE A 189 9.92 3.01 -14.13
C PHE A 189 11.20 2.31 -14.56
N GLU A 190 11.50 2.45 -15.84
CA GLU A 190 12.79 2.16 -16.44
C GLU A 190 13.30 3.42 -17.12
N LEU A 191 14.55 3.80 -16.83
CA LEU A 191 15.23 4.91 -17.45
C LEU A 191 16.32 4.38 -18.37
N TYR A 192 16.21 4.66 -19.66
CA TYR A 192 17.20 4.31 -20.66
C TYR A 192 18.03 5.53 -21.02
N LYS A 193 19.34 5.36 -21.17
CA LYS A 193 20.26 6.37 -21.71
C LYS A 193 20.89 5.80 -22.96
N ASN A 194 20.72 6.47 -24.10
CA ASN A 194 21.20 6.00 -25.40
C ASN A 194 20.69 4.59 -25.79
N GLY A 195 19.49 4.21 -25.33
CA GLY A 195 18.92 2.89 -25.61
C GLY A 195 19.45 1.76 -24.71
N GLU A 196 20.38 2.04 -23.79
CA GLU A 196 20.79 1.11 -22.73
C GLU A 196 20.03 1.42 -21.43
N LEU A 197 19.63 0.38 -20.69
CA LEU A 197 18.99 0.56 -19.39
C LEU A 197 20.00 1.19 -18.42
N SER A 198 19.68 2.39 -17.95
CA SER A 198 20.52 3.17 -17.03
C SER A 198 20.08 3.00 -15.58
N ASP A 199 18.77 2.92 -15.33
CA ASP A 199 18.21 2.75 -13.99
C ASP A 199 16.81 2.14 -14.06
N SER A 200 16.38 1.48 -12.99
CA SER A 200 15.00 1.02 -12.84
C SER A 200 14.61 0.94 -11.37
N CYS A 201 13.40 1.39 -11.06
CA CYS A 201 12.85 1.35 -9.71
C CYS A 201 11.37 0.99 -9.77
N TRP A 202 10.95 0.11 -8.85
CA TRP A 202 9.63 -0.52 -8.82
C TRP A 202 9.05 -0.45 -7.41
N GLY A 203 7.77 -0.81 -7.25
CA GLY A 203 7.09 -0.80 -5.94
C GLY A 203 6.52 0.55 -5.52
N PHE A 204 6.34 1.50 -6.45
CA PHE A 204 5.62 2.73 -6.14
C PHE A 204 4.13 2.45 -6.06
N MET A 205 3.51 2.76 -4.91
CA MET A 205 2.08 2.55 -4.67
C MET A 205 1.37 3.87 -4.42
N GLY A 206 0.16 4.01 -4.96
CA GLY A 206 -0.66 5.19 -4.75
C GLY A 206 -1.28 5.69 -6.03
N ASN A 207 -2.05 6.78 -5.93
CA ASN A 207 -2.61 7.39 -7.13
C ASN A 207 -1.47 7.80 -8.10
N PHE A 208 -1.75 7.67 -9.39
CA PHE A 208 -0.74 7.82 -10.42
C PHE A 208 -0.03 9.19 -10.38
N SER A 209 -0.74 10.27 -10.05
CA SER A 209 -0.15 11.62 -10.01
C SER A 209 0.86 11.80 -8.89
N ASP A 210 0.64 11.20 -7.73
CA ASP A 210 1.57 11.30 -6.60
C ASP A 210 2.76 10.39 -6.82
N VAL A 211 2.52 9.17 -7.34
CA VAL A 211 3.59 8.25 -7.75
C VAL A 211 4.54 8.88 -8.76
N LEU A 212 4.05 9.66 -9.73
CA LEU A 212 4.93 10.35 -10.68
C LEU A 212 5.85 11.39 -10.01
N LYS A 213 5.41 12.05 -8.94
CA LYS A 213 6.24 12.99 -8.18
C LYS A 213 7.32 12.24 -7.40
N ASP A 214 6.96 11.10 -6.82
CA ASP A 214 7.90 10.25 -6.10
C ASP A 214 8.96 9.69 -7.06
N MET A 215 8.54 9.15 -8.21
CA MET A 215 9.44 8.69 -9.27
C MET A 215 10.40 9.79 -9.73
N ALA A 216 9.91 11.03 -9.90
CA ALA A 216 10.74 12.16 -10.32
C ALA A 216 11.89 12.46 -9.34
N ALA A 217 11.75 12.13 -8.05
CA ALA A 217 12.80 12.31 -7.05
C ALA A 217 13.97 11.31 -7.21
N TYR A 218 13.77 10.20 -7.91
CA TYR A 218 14.81 9.21 -8.23
C TYR A 218 15.52 9.50 -9.56
N LEU A 219 14.94 10.34 -10.42
CA LEU A 219 15.51 10.64 -11.72
C LEU A 219 16.74 11.58 -11.61
N PRO A 220 17.75 11.41 -12.47
CA PRO A 220 18.86 12.35 -12.57
C PRO A 220 18.39 13.78 -12.90
N ASP A 221 19.16 14.80 -12.50
CA ASP A 221 18.85 16.21 -12.76
C ASP A 221 18.62 16.51 -14.24
N GLU A 222 19.31 15.81 -15.16
CA GLU A 222 19.15 15.96 -16.60
C GLU A 222 17.80 15.47 -17.12
N CYS A 223 17.10 14.64 -16.34
CA CYS A 223 15.79 14.07 -16.65
C CYS A 223 14.62 14.83 -15.98
N LYS A 224 14.90 15.97 -15.34
CA LYS A 224 13.87 16.76 -14.65
C LYS A 224 12.76 17.20 -15.61
N GLY A 225 11.50 16.96 -15.20
CA GLY A 225 10.31 17.28 -15.99
C GLY A 225 9.91 16.21 -17.02
N MET A 226 10.67 15.12 -17.17
CA MET A 226 10.27 14.03 -18.10
C MET A 226 8.94 13.39 -17.72
N VAL A 227 8.61 13.30 -16.42
CA VAL A 227 7.32 12.78 -15.93
C VAL A 227 6.11 13.60 -16.40
N ASP A 228 6.31 14.89 -16.70
CA ASP A 228 5.25 15.79 -17.18
C ASP A 228 4.98 15.63 -18.68
N HIS A 229 5.79 14.83 -19.38
CA HIS A 229 5.77 14.64 -20.83
C HIS A 229 5.55 13.18 -21.23
N LEU A 230 4.95 12.40 -20.32
CA LEU A 230 4.61 11.00 -20.55
C LEU A 230 3.46 10.87 -21.56
N GLU A 231 3.69 10.13 -22.64
CA GLU A 231 2.71 9.83 -23.67
C GLU A 231 2.40 8.33 -23.70
N GLU A 232 1.14 7.98 -23.95
CA GLU A 232 0.72 6.59 -24.07
C GLU A 232 1.31 5.94 -25.33
N GLN A 233 1.91 4.76 -25.14
CA GLN A 233 2.48 3.97 -26.23
C GLN A 233 1.71 2.66 -26.37
N GLU A 234 0.82 2.62 -27.38
CA GLU A 234 -0.05 1.45 -27.62
C GLU A 234 0.66 0.27 -28.33
N ARG A 235 1.87 0.48 -28.88
CA ARG A 235 2.53 -0.51 -29.74
C ARG A 235 3.97 -0.81 -29.30
N PRO A 236 4.29 -2.05 -28.90
CA PRO A 236 5.66 -2.46 -28.55
C PRO A 236 6.71 -2.14 -29.62
N ALA A 237 6.34 -2.21 -30.90
CA ALA A 237 7.22 -1.89 -32.02
C ALA A 237 7.70 -0.43 -32.04
N THR A 238 6.88 0.52 -31.57
CA THR A 238 7.24 1.94 -31.51
C THR A 238 8.35 2.16 -30.48
N ILE A 239 8.27 1.48 -29.34
CA ILE A 239 9.25 1.56 -28.25
C ILE A 239 10.59 0.99 -28.70
N ILE A 240 10.59 -0.23 -29.26
CA ILE A 240 11.80 -0.85 -29.81
C ILE A 240 12.45 0.06 -30.85
N LYS A 241 11.65 0.67 -31.72
CA LYS A 241 12.15 1.60 -32.74
C LYS A 241 12.78 2.86 -32.13
N THR A 242 12.20 3.42 -31.07
CA THR A 242 12.74 4.57 -30.34
C THR A 242 14.06 4.22 -29.66
N LEU A 243 14.12 3.10 -28.92
CA LEU A 243 15.33 2.64 -28.26
C LEU A 243 16.46 2.35 -29.26
N LEU A 244 16.17 1.66 -30.36
CA LEU A 244 17.14 1.40 -31.44
C LEU A 244 17.62 2.69 -32.11
N LYS A 245 16.76 3.69 -32.26
CA LYS A 245 17.14 5.00 -32.81
C LYS A 245 18.16 5.68 -31.89
N HIS A 246 17.93 5.66 -30.58
CA HIS A 246 18.87 6.25 -29.61
C HIS A 246 20.21 5.51 -29.57
N ALA A 247 20.19 4.18 -29.57
CA ALA A 247 21.40 3.36 -29.65
C ALA A 247 22.20 3.66 -30.92
N LYS A 248 21.52 3.81 -32.07
CA LYS A 248 22.17 4.19 -33.32
C LYS A 248 22.86 5.56 -33.24
N ILE A 249 22.21 6.55 -32.62
CA ILE A 249 22.81 7.90 -32.44
C ILE A 249 24.11 7.80 -31.65
N GLN A 250 24.15 7.01 -30.59
CA GLN A 250 25.36 6.80 -29.79
C GLN A 250 26.48 6.14 -30.60
N VAL A 251 26.16 5.11 -31.39
CA VAL A 251 27.12 4.45 -32.29
C VAL A 251 27.68 5.45 -33.32
N ASP A 252 26.81 6.24 -33.95
CA ASP A 252 27.21 7.25 -34.93
C ASP A 252 28.08 8.36 -34.30
N GLN A 253 27.80 8.77 -33.07
CA GLN A 253 28.63 9.72 -32.31
C GLN A 253 29.99 9.14 -31.95
N ALA A 254 30.03 7.89 -31.47
CA ALA A 254 31.28 7.19 -31.14
C ALA A 254 32.17 7.01 -32.38
N ALA A 255 31.58 6.66 -33.53
CA ALA A 255 32.30 6.55 -34.79
C ALA A 255 32.94 7.89 -35.21
N LYS A 256 32.19 9.00 -35.13
CA LYS A 256 32.72 10.34 -35.41
C LYS A 256 33.84 10.75 -34.47
N ALA A 257 33.71 10.46 -33.17
CA ALA A 257 34.74 10.76 -32.18
C ALA A 257 36.03 9.95 -32.45
N PHE A 258 35.89 8.68 -32.81
CA PHE A 258 37.01 7.82 -33.20
C PHE A 258 37.74 8.37 -34.43
N GLU A 259 37.02 8.72 -35.50
CA GLU A 259 37.61 9.33 -36.70
C GLU A 259 38.35 10.65 -36.38
N HIS A 260 37.77 11.49 -35.52
CA HIS A 260 38.38 12.76 -35.12
C HIS A 260 39.66 12.56 -34.30
N ALA A 261 39.65 11.63 -33.34
CA ALA A 261 40.82 11.28 -32.54
C ALA A 261 41.96 10.73 -33.42
N SER A 262 41.64 9.82 -34.35
CA SER A 262 42.62 9.29 -35.29
C SER A 262 43.25 10.39 -36.17
N ARG A 263 42.46 11.35 -36.66
CA ARG A 263 42.98 12.49 -37.44
C ARG A 263 43.89 13.41 -36.63
N GLN A 264 43.55 13.69 -35.36
CA GLN A 264 44.39 14.50 -34.48
C GLN A 264 45.72 13.82 -34.14
N GLN A 265 45.70 12.49 -33.97
CA GLN A 265 46.90 11.70 -33.69
C GLN A 265 47.88 11.74 -34.88
N VAL A 266 47.37 11.56 -36.11
CA VAL A 266 48.17 11.70 -37.35
C VAL A 266 48.77 13.11 -37.50
N LEU A 267 48.01 14.16 -37.17
CA LEU A 267 48.51 15.54 -37.24
C LEU A 267 49.50 15.88 -36.11
N GLY A 268 49.41 15.23 -34.95
CA GLY A 268 50.31 15.40 -33.81
C GLY A 268 51.66 14.70 -33.98
N GLU A 269 51.70 13.56 -34.67
CA GLU A 269 52.93 12.84 -35.04
C GLU A 269 53.68 13.47 -36.23
N SER A 270 53.05 14.44 -36.91
CA SER A 270 53.60 15.15 -38.06
C SER A 270 54.36 16.45 -37.71
N ARG A 271 54.78 16.63 -36.45
CA ARG A 271 55.59 17.76 -35.97
C ARG A 271 56.90 17.28 -35.36
#